data_AF-A0A4U0UNY6-F1
#
_entry.id   AF-A0A4U0UNY6-F1
#
_cell.length_a   1.000
_cell.length_b   1.000
_cell.length_c   1.000
_cell.angle_alpha   90.00
_cell.angle_beta   90.00
_cell.angle_gamma   90.00
#
_symmetry.space_group_name_H-M   'P 1'
#
loop_
_entity.id
_entity.type
_entity.pdbx_description
1 polymer ?
#
loop_
_entity_poly.entity_id
_entity_poly.type
_entity_poly.pdbx_seq_one_letter_code
_entity_poly.pdbx_strand_id
1 'polypeptide(L)'
;MEIRFGMVLFAYMEKSIRKGSFNSSSFMPNAVQATMMCLRLTTSTADAKHILELPDGDSPNHAHSYYEFRVRDDAGNRRGILSSSNATVRPSDDSDIIGKAYMHCPYRTWDAQYVLRGPASDFAKEAVEQLLASITTGGTLPLLYAKIPHAFTVEGVLVKREFHRVFREGVRIVVTECQELYVQSLNEPSANLRAWCDDRDVMIGKQRLWWEAKIVAERVDDIGEMRGLVEKMVLGMDDVGAGNKGPWMPSERMAEVVPQPSMC
;
A
#
# COMPACT_ATOMS: atom_id res chain seq x y z
N MET A 1 2.34 13.68 11.11
CA MET A 1 3.08 12.40 11.21
C MET A 1 2.14 11.26 10.82
N GLU A 2 2.63 10.25 10.12
CA GLU A 2 1.90 9.01 9.87
C GLU A 2 2.62 7.84 10.53
N ILE A 3 1.87 6.90 11.11
CA ILE A 3 2.40 5.62 11.59
C ILE A 3 1.70 4.52 10.82
N ARG A 4 2.46 3.71 10.11
CA ARG A 4 1.95 2.64 9.24
C ARG A 4 2.24 1.28 9.86
N PHE A 5 1.32 0.35 9.72
CA PHE A 5 1.49 -1.01 10.22
C PHE A 5 1.72 -1.99 9.07
N GLY A 6 2.49 -3.04 9.32
CA GLY A 6 2.89 -3.98 8.28
C GLY A 6 4.04 -4.86 8.73
N MET A 7 4.60 -5.65 7.82
CA MET A 7 5.79 -6.47 8.09
C MET A 7 7.04 -5.77 7.59
N VAL A 8 8.06 -5.63 8.44
CA VAL A 8 9.38 -5.20 8.02
C VAL A 8 10.08 -6.38 7.34
N LEU A 9 10.49 -6.15 6.09
CA LEU A 9 11.25 -7.11 5.30
C LEU A 9 12.69 -6.63 5.17
N PHE A 10 13.63 -7.48 5.56
CA PHE A 10 15.07 -7.22 5.41
C PHE A 10 15.59 -7.93 4.17
N ALA A 11 16.20 -7.18 3.25
CA ALA A 11 16.93 -7.75 2.13
C ALA A 11 18.43 -7.77 2.44
N TYR A 12 18.98 -8.98 2.54
CA TYR A 12 20.41 -9.25 2.57
C TYR A 12 20.85 -9.64 1.15
N MET A 13 21.85 -8.98 0.57
CA MET A 13 22.31 -9.35 -0.78
C MET A 13 23.33 -10.49 -0.84
N GLU A 14 23.75 -11.08 0.27
CA GLU A 14 24.60 -12.26 0.20
C GLU A 14 23.79 -13.51 -0.21
N LYS A 15 24.01 -13.98 -1.45
CA LYS A 15 23.37 -15.19 -2.02
C LYS A 15 23.59 -16.44 -1.15
N SER A 16 24.67 -16.50 -0.38
CA SER A 16 25.03 -17.58 0.54
C SER A 16 24.08 -17.72 1.74
N ILE A 17 23.39 -16.65 2.15
CA ILE A 17 22.58 -16.60 3.38
C ILE A 17 21.10 -16.96 3.12
N ARG A 18 20.66 -16.98 1.85
CA ARG A 18 19.24 -17.21 1.46
C ARG A 18 18.63 -18.55 1.89
N LYS A 19 19.41 -19.48 2.44
CA LYS A 19 18.94 -20.80 2.92
C LYS A 19 19.02 -20.99 4.45
N GLY A 20 19.35 -19.97 5.22
CA GLY A 20 19.48 -20.05 6.68
C GLY A 20 18.26 -19.52 7.43
N SER A 21 17.88 -20.20 8.52
CA SER A 21 16.97 -19.65 9.53
C SER A 21 17.65 -18.49 10.26
N PHE A 22 17.03 -17.31 10.29
CA PHE A 22 17.55 -16.16 11.01
C PHE A 22 17.24 -16.25 12.50
N ASN A 23 18.26 -16.08 13.34
CA ASN A 23 18.14 -15.83 14.78
C ASN A 23 18.86 -14.53 15.15
N SER A 24 18.62 -14.01 16.36
CA SER A 24 19.21 -12.74 16.84
C SER A 24 20.73 -12.71 16.77
N SER A 25 21.41 -13.85 16.93
CA SER A 25 22.87 -13.99 16.80
C SER A 25 23.39 -13.91 15.35
N SER A 26 22.54 -14.11 14.36
CA SER A 26 22.89 -14.05 12.93
C SER A 26 22.54 -12.71 12.27
N PHE A 27 21.81 -11.84 12.99
CA PHE A 27 21.49 -10.50 12.51
C PHE A 27 22.73 -9.60 12.58
N MET A 28 23.28 -9.25 11.42
CA MET A 28 24.33 -8.25 11.30
C MET A 28 23.70 -6.93 10.81
N PRO A 29 23.52 -5.91 11.68
CA PRO A 29 22.87 -4.65 11.31
C PRO A 29 23.51 -3.98 10.10
N ASN A 30 24.82 -4.12 9.95
CA ASN A 30 25.60 -3.52 8.85
C ASN A 30 25.49 -4.30 7.52
N ALA A 31 24.86 -5.48 7.52
CA ALA A 31 24.67 -6.30 6.31
C ALA A 31 23.31 -6.09 5.64
N VAL A 32 22.40 -5.31 6.25
CA VAL A 32 21.10 -4.99 5.68
C VAL A 32 21.30 -3.97 4.55
N GLN A 33 21.00 -4.37 3.32
CA GLN A 33 21.17 -3.51 2.16
C GLN A 33 19.90 -2.75 1.80
N ALA A 34 18.73 -3.32 2.14
CA ALA A 34 17.47 -2.61 2.05
C ALA A 34 16.49 -3.09 3.12
N THR A 35 15.72 -2.14 3.64
CA THR A 35 14.57 -2.39 4.51
C THR A 35 13.31 -1.98 3.76
N MET A 36 12.37 -2.91 3.62
CA MET A 36 11.07 -2.67 2.98
C MET A 36 9.95 -2.86 4.00
N MET A 37 8.83 -2.20 3.78
CA MET A 37 7.63 -2.35 4.60
C MET A 37 6.50 -2.92 3.75
N CYS A 38 6.01 -4.12 4.10
CA CYS A 38 4.83 -4.70 3.50
C CYS A 38 3.59 -4.24 4.27
N LEU A 39 2.85 -3.29 3.71
CA LEU A 39 1.66 -2.70 4.35
C LEU A 39 0.39 -3.57 4.25
N ARG A 40 0.48 -4.74 3.59
CA ARG A 40 -0.65 -5.63 3.36
C ARG A 40 -0.95 -6.41 4.64
N LEU A 41 -1.91 -5.92 5.42
CA LEU A 41 -2.27 -6.55 6.70
C LEU A 41 -3.21 -7.72 6.50
N THR A 42 -4.30 -7.50 5.76
CA THR A 42 -5.31 -8.53 5.60
C THR A 42 -6.16 -8.45 4.35
N THR A 43 -6.87 -9.52 4.01
CA THR A 43 -7.92 -9.54 2.98
C THR A 43 -9.32 -9.66 3.59
N SER A 44 -9.40 -9.98 4.89
CA SER A 44 -10.62 -10.14 5.66
C SER A 44 -11.23 -8.78 6.05
N THR A 45 -12.50 -8.57 5.70
CA THR A 45 -13.25 -7.39 6.15
C THR A 45 -13.50 -7.42 7.67
N ALA A 46 -13.59 -8.62 8.28
CA ALA A 46 -13.77 -8.75 9.72
C ALA A 46 -12.53 -8.27 10.48
N ASP A 47 -11.33 -8.65 10.01
CA ASP A 47 -10.06 -8.18 10.56
C ASP A 47 -9.93 -6.66 10.41
N ALA A 48 -10.28 -6.12 9.25
CA ALA A 48 -10.26 -4.69 9.00
C ALA A 48 -11.17 -3.92 9.96
N LYS A 49 -12.37 -4.45 10.22
CA LYS A 49 -13.30 -3.90 11.20
C LYS A 49 -12.73 -3.97 12.62
N HIS A 50 -12.16 -5.11 13.01
CA HIS A 50 -11.50 -5.29 14.30
C HIS A 50 -10.39 -4.26 14.51
N ILE A 51 -9.50 -4.06 13.53
CA ILE A 51 -8.44 -3.05 13.58
C ILE A 51 -9.01 -1.66 13.81
N LEU A 52 -10.06 -1.29 13.07
CA LEU A 52 -10.72 0.02 13.20
C LEU A 52 -11.34 0.22 14.60
N GLU A 53 -11.70 -0.87 15.26
CA GLU A 53 -12.35 -0.89 16.57
C GLU A 53 -11.36 -0.95 17.75
N LEU A 54 -10.07 -1.27 17.52
CA LEU A 54 -9.03 -1.35 18.55
C LEU A 54 -8.85 -0.08 19.41
N PRO A 55 -8.82 1.14 18.84
CA PRO A 55 -8.79 2.35 19.65
C PRO A 55 -10.20 2.71 20.16
N ASP A 56 -10.30 3.04 21.45
CA ASP A 56 -11.53 3.57 22.06
C ASP A 56 -11.77 5.00 21.51
N GLY A 57 -12.86 5.24 20.80
CA GLY A 57 -13.10 6.56 20.20
C GLY A 57 -14.55 6.82 19.81
N ASP A 58 -14.92 8.09 19.75
CA ASP A 58 -16.28 8.53 19.44
C ASP A 58 -16.45 8.84 17.93
N SER A 59 -17.63 8.54 17.40
CA SER A 59 -18.13 8.94 16.06
C SER A 59 -17.81 8.00 14.87
N PRO A 60 -18.66 8.01 13.82
CA PRO A 60 -18.88 6.87 12.93
C PRO A 60 -17.82 6.68 11.84
N ASN A 61 -17.88 5.52 11.19
CA ASN A 61 -17.09 5.15 10.02
C ASN A 61 -17.32 6.13 8.85
N HIS A 62 -16.45 7.11 8.67
CA HIS A 62 -16.43 7.91 7.46
C HIS A 62 -15.72 7.15 6.35
N ALA A 63 -16.47 6.78 5.31
CA ALA A 63 -15.93 6.14 4.12
C ALA A 63 -15.70 7.19 3.01
N HIS A 64 -14.47 7.30 2.52
CA HIS A 64 -14.17 8.05 1.29
C HIS A 64 -13.45 7.13 0.29
N SER A 65 -13.85 7.21 -0.98
CA SER A 65 -13.24 6.44 -2.06
C SER A 65 -12.54 7.34 -3.06
N TYR A 66 -11.36 6.93 -3.50
CA TYR A 66 -10.55 7.65 -4.48
C TYR A 66 -9.71 6.68 -5.32
N TYR A 67 -9.28 7.14 -6.49
CA TYR A 67 -8.27 6.47 -7.30
C TYR A 67 -6.89 7.02 -6.95
N GLU A 68 -5.88 6.15 -6.93
CA GLU A 68 -4.46 6.52 -6.85
C GLU A 68 -3.77 6.02 -8.12
N PHE A 69 -3.29 6.95 -8.94
CA PHE A 69 -2.40 6.64 -10.06
C PHE A 69 -0.96 6.70 -9.56
N ARG A 70 -0.28 5.57 -9.58
CA ARG A 70 1.15 5.50 -9.30
C ARG A 70 1.88 5.80 -10.60
N VAL A 71 2.61 6.91 -10.61
CA VAL A 71 3.30 7.40 -11.79
C VAL A 71 4.80 7.46 -11.55
N ARG A 72 5.57 7.35 -12.63
CA ARG A 72 7.01 7.60 -12.65
C ARG A 72 7.29 8.76 -13.60
N ASP A 73 7.96 9.78 -13.10
CA ASP A 73 8.42 10.92 -13.90
C ASP A 73 9.69 10.58 -14.72
N ASP A 74 10.08 11.48 -15.63
CA ASP A 74 11.24 11.28 -16.50
C ASP A 74 12.58 11.19 -15.73
N ALA A 75 12.63 11.74 -14.51
CA ALA A 75 13.78 11.63 -13.61
C ALA A 75 13.78 10.30 -12.82
N GLY A 76 12.75 9.46 -13.00
CA GLY A 76 12.61 8.18 -12.33
C GLY A 76 11.97 8.24 -10.95
N ASN A 77 11.50 9.41 -10.51
CA ASN A 77 10.82 9.55 -9.22
C ASN A 77 9.41 8.98 -9.32
N ARG A 78 9.00 8.24 -8.28
CA ARG A 78 7.65 7.67 -8.19
C ARG A 78 6.74 8.57 -7.37
N ARG A 79 5.54 8.82 -7.87
CA ARG A 79 4.55 9.71 -7.24
C ARG A 79 3.15 9.10 -7.30
N GLY A 80 2.31 9.42 -6.32
CA GLY A 80 0.89 9.08 -6.33
C GLY A 80 0.03 10.30 -6.68
N ILE A 81 -0.77 10.21 -7.74
CA ILE A 81 -1.79 11.21 -8.10
C ILE A 81 -3.15 10.68 -7.61
N LEU A 82 -3.80 11.43 -6.71
CA LEU A 82 -5.13 11.05 -6.21
C LEU A 82 -6.24 11.72 -7.00
N SER A 83 -7.26 10.94 -7.35
CA SER A 83 -8.50 11.41 -7.97
C SER A 83 -9.70 11.03 -7.11
N SER A 84 -10.42 12.04 -6.63
CA SER A 84 -11.68 11.88 -5.88
C SER A 84 -12.70 12.91 -6.35
N SER A 85 -13.96 12.79 -5.92
CA SER A 85 -15.02 13.78 -6.19
C SER A 85 -14.64 15.21 -5.78
N ASN A 86 -13.69 15.35 -4.86
CA ASN A 86 -13.22 16.64 -4.35
C ASN A 86 -11.90 17.09 -5.00
N ALA A 87 -11.42 16.37 -6.03
CA ALA A 87 -10.30 16.68 -6.93
C ALA A 87 -9.05 17.30 -6.26
N THR A 88 -8.78 16.93 -5.01
CA THR A 88 -7.57 17.39 -4.32
C THR A 88 -6.45 16.42 -4.66
N VAL A 89 -5.50 16.88 -5.46
CA VAL A 89 -4.20 16.25 -5.62
C VAL A 89 -3.56 16.24 -4.22
N ARG A 90 -3.67 15.12 -3.51
CA ARG A 90 -2.82 14.89 -2.34
C ARG A 90 -1.61 14.14 -2.86
N PRO A 91 -0.39 14.63 -2.65
CA PRO A 91 0.78 13.82 -2.91
C PRO A 91 0.73 12.63 -1.94
N SER A 92 0.50 11.43 -2.46
CA SER A 92 1.04 10.23 -1.84
C SER A 92 2.41 10.04 -2.45
N ASP A 93 3.33 10.95 -2.11
CA ASP A 93 4.69 10.91 -2.65
C ASP A 93 5.61 10.16 -1.68
N ASP A 94 6.68 9.58 -2.19
CA ASP A 94 7.84 9.24 -1.37
C ASP A 94 8.79 10.45 -1.27
N SER A 95 8.70 11.41 -2.19
CA SER A 95 9.56 12.60 -2.27
C SER A 95 9.32 13.63 -1.17
N ASP A 96 8.10 13.67 -0.60
CA ASP A 96 7.75 14.51 0.54
C ASP A 96 8.13 13.83 1.87
N ILE A 97 8.59 12.58 1.88
CA ILE A 97 9.00 11.91 3.11
C ILE A 97 10.40 12.36 3.49
N ILE A 98 10.48 13.26 4.48
CA ILE A 98 11.73 13.80 5.00
C ILE A 98 12.33 12.91 6.11
N GLY A 99 11.57 11.95 6.64
CA GLY A 99 12.06 11.02 7.65
C GLY A 99 11.25 9.73 7.74
N LYS A 100 11.95 8.60 7.93
CA LYS A 100 11.37 7.27 8.19
C LYS A 100 12.07 6.65 9.39
N ALA A 101 11.31 6.06 10.31
CA ALA A 101 11.84 5.22 11.38
C ALA A 101 11.02 3.93 11.48
N TYR A 102 11.67 2.83 11.82
CA TYR A 102 11.04 1.52 11.94
C TYR A 102 11.05 1.08 13.39
N MET A 103 9.94 0.50 13.84
CA MET A 103 9.80 -0.15 15.13
C MET A 103 9.50 -1.62 14.86
N HIS A 104 10.52 -2.45 15.04
CA HIS A 104 10.39 -3.89 14.93
C HIS A 104 9.87 -4.47 16.26
N CYS A 105 8.86 -5.34 16.20
CA CYS A 105 8.25 -5.98 17.35
C CYS A 105 8.53 -7.50 17.31
N PRO A 106 9.69 -7.97 17.82
CA PRO A 106 10.22 -9.31 17.54
C PRO A 106 9.37 -10.50 18.03
N TYR A 107 8.39 -10.26 18.89
CA TYR A 107 7.47 -11.29 19.42
C TYR A 107 6.05 -11.15 18.88
N ARG A 108 5.86 -10.33 17.84
CA ARG A 108 4.57 -9.97 17.26
C ARG A 108 4.61 -10.21 15.75
N THR A 109 3.42 -10.36 15.17
CA THR A 109 3.29 -10.54 13.72
C THR A 109 3.61 -9.25 12.96
N TRP A 110 3.22 -8.12 13.55
CA TRP A 110 3.24 -6.82 12.90
C TRP A 110 4.28 -5.88 13.51
N ASP A 111 4.82 -5.04 12.64
CA ASP A 111 5.75 -3.95 12.96
C ASP A 111 5.07 -2.60 12.68
N ALA A 112 5.78 -1.52 13.04
CA ALA A 112 5.35 -0.16 12.73
C ALA A 112 6.44 0.63 12.00
N GLN A 113 6.01 1.54 11.13
CA GLN A 113 6.85 2.52 10.44
C GLN A 113 6.32 3.93 10.72
N TYR A 114 7.16 4.76 11.34
CA TYR A 114 6.93 6.19 11.50
C TYR A 114 7.38 6.91 10.24
N VAL A 115 6.51 7.75 9.70
CA VAL A 115 6.74 8.53 8.48
C VAL A 115 6.48 10.00 8.79
N LEU A 116 7.51 10.81 8.59
CA LEU A 116 7.44 12.27 8.66
C LEU A 116 7.42 12.82 7.23
N ARG A 117 6.36 13.57 6.91
CA ARG A 117 6.18 14.22 5.62
C ARG A 117 6.46 15.72 5.76
N GLY A 118 7.24 16.25 4.84
CA GLY A 118 7.45 17.67 4.63
C GLY A 118 6.36 18.27 3.74
N PRO A 119 6.51 19.53 3.31
CA PRO A 119 5.59 20.15 2.37
C PRO A 119 5.60 19.39 1.02
N ALA A 120 4.45 19.37 0.36
CA ALA A 120 4.33 18.82 -0.98
C ALA A 120 5.30 19.53 -1.94
N SER A 121 6.02 18.76 -2.76
CA SER A 121 6.78 19.32 -3.87
C SER A 121 5.86 19.55 -5.06
N ASP A 122 6.08 20.64 -5.80
CA ASP A 122 5.37 20.88 -7.05
C ASP A 122 5.71 19.78 -8.06
N PHE A 123 4.69 19.23 -8.72
CA PHE A 123 4.85 18.17 -9.70
C PHE A 123 3.89 18.35 -10.87
N ALA A 124 4.46 18.56 -12.07
CA ALA A 124 3.81 18.47 -13.38
C ALA A 124 2.34 18.95 -13.39
N LYS A 125 2.07 20.12 -12.79
CA LYS A 125 0.71 20.54 -12.40
C LYS A 125 -0.29 20.48 -13.57
N GLU A 126 0.10 21.03 -14.72
CA GLU A 126 -0.73 21.01 -15.93
C GLU A 126 -1.01 19.59 -16.43
N ALA A 127 -0.01 18.70 -16.40
CA ALA A 127 -0.20 17.30 -16.80
C ALA A 127 -1.10 16.55 -15.81
N VAL A 128 -0.97 16.82 -14.51
CA VAL A 128 -1.87 16.25 -13.50
C VAL A 128 -3.31 16.72 -13.72
N GLU A 129 -3.53 18.01 -13.96
CA GLU A 129 -4.86 18.57 -14.27
C GLU A 129 -5.44 17.95 -15.55
N GLN A 130 -4.64 17.79 -16.61
CA GLN A 130 -5.04 17.12 -17.85
C GLN A 130 -5.43 15.65 -17.61
N LEU A 131 -4.65 14.92 -16.82
CA LEU A 131 -4.97 13.55 -16.43
C LEU A 131 -6.33 13.52 -15.74
N LEU A 132 -6.50 14.31 -14.67
CA LEU A 132 -7.72 14.33 -13.87
C LEU A 132 -8.96 14.67 -14.70
N ALA A 133 -8.85 15.66 -15.61
CA ALA A 133 -9.92 16.05 -16.51
C ALA A 133 -10.28 14.98 -17.55
N SER A 134 -9.35 14.07 -17.86
CA SER A 134 -9.56 12.99 -18.84
C SER A 134 -10.20 11.73 -18.28
N ILE A 135 -10.28 11.60 -16.95
CA ILE A 135 -10.77 10.38 -16.31
C ILE A 135 -12.27 10.23 -16.62
N THR A 136 -12.62 9.11 -17.22
CA THR A 136 -14.01 8.70 -17.44
C THR A 136 -14.22 7.32 -16.84
N THR A 137 -15.44 7.08 -16.34
CA THR A 137 -15.81 5.79 -15.73
C THR A 137 -16.77 5.04 -16.63
N GLY A 138 -16.55 3.74 -16.78
CA GLY A 138 -17.49 2.83 -17.42
C GLY A 138 -18.61 2.45 -16.47
N GLY A 139 -19.82 2.22 -17.00
CA GLY A 139 -21.06 2.14 -16.23
C GLY A 139 -21.10 1.18 -15.02
N THR A 140 -20.26 0.13 -14.94
CA THR A 140 -20.17 -0.74 -13.76
C THR A 140 -18.82 -1.49 -13.62
N LEU A 141 -18.51 -1.79 -12.35
CA LEU A 141 -17.30 -2.35 -11.70
C LEU A 141 -15.99 -1.68 -12.11
N PRO A 142 -15.16 -1.17 -11.16
CA PRO A 142 -14.32 0.00 -11.40
C PRO A 142 -13.51 -0.15 -12.68
N LEU A 143 -14.06 0.45 -13.73
CA LEU A 143 -13.55 0.48 -15.08
C LEU A 143 -13.37 1.95 -15.38
N LEU A 144 -12.14 2.35 -15.64
CA LEU A 144 -11.82 3.72 -15.95
C LEU A 144 -11.00 3.80 -17.23
N TYR A 145 -11.18 4.89 -17.93
CA TYR A 145 -10.38 5.30 -19.07
C TYR A 145 -9.76 6.64 -18.76
N ALA A 146 -8.52 6.83 -19.18
CA ALA A 146 -7.81 8.08 -18.99
C ALA A 146 -6.87 8.37 -20.15
N LYS A 147 -6.54 9.65 -20.33
CA LYS A 147 -5.50 10.13 -21.22
C LYS A 147 -4.29 10.54 -20.39
N ILE A 148 -3.27 9.70 -20.42
CA ILE A 148 -2.00 9.90 -19.72
C ILE A 148 -1.14 10.88 -20.53
N PRO A 149 -0.77 12.03 -19.95
CA PRO A 149 0.16 12.96 -20.55
C PRO A 149 1.57 12.38 -20.67
N HIS A 150 2.39 12.94 -21.57
CA HIS A 150 3.77 12.49 -21.77
C HIS A 150 4.73 12.79 -20.61
N ALA A 151 4.35 13.64 -19.65
CA ALA A 151 5.20 14.07 -18.55
C ALA A 151 5.51 12.96 -17.52
N PHE A 152 4.79 11.84 -17.58
CA PHE A 152 4.99 10.71 -16.69
C PHE A 152 4.39 9.43 -17.27
N THR A 153 4.84 8.29 -16.76
CA THR A 153 4.27 6.97 -17.07
C THR A 153 3.44 6.47 -15.90
N VAL A 154 2.33 5.76 -16.16
CA VAL A 154 1.52 5.11 -15.12
C VAL A 154 2.05 3.70 -14.88
N GLU A 155 2.51 3.42 -13.67
CA GLU A 155 2.99 2.10 -13.25
C GLU A 155 1.87 1.23 -12.67
N GLY A 156 0.82 1.85 -12.15
CA GLY A 156 -0.32 1.15 -11.56
C GLY A 156 -1.44 2.10 -11.18
N VAL A 157 -2.64 1.54 -11.03
CA VAL A 157 -3.82 2.27 -10.57
C VAL A 157 -4.47 1.50 -9.44
N LEU A 158 -4.78 2.20 -8.34
CA LEU A 158 -5.48 1.63 -7.20
C LEU A 158 -6.82 2.32 -7.02
N VAL A 159 -7.83 1.55 -6.61
CA VAL A 159 -9.00 2.07 -5.92
C VAL A 159 -8.74 1.93 -4.44
N LYS A 160 -8.91 3.03 -3.71
CA LYS A 160 -8.79 3.03 -2.25
C LYS A 160 -10.11 3.46 -1.62
N ARG A 161 -10.51 2.73 -0.58
CA ARG A 161 -11.65 3.09 0.27
C ARG A 161 -11.14 3.22 1.70
N GLU A 162 -11.08 4.44 2.19
CA GLU A 162 -10.62 4.75 3.53
C GLU A 162 -11.79 4.80 4.49
N PHE A 163 -11.63 4.11 5.62
CA PHE A 163 -12.46 4.18 6.80
C PHE A 163 -11.62 4.78 7.90
N HIS A 164 -12.15 5.74 8.64
CA HIS A 164 -11.42 6.29 9.77
C HIS A 164 -12.27 6.42 11.01
N ARG A 165 -11.59 6.31 12.15
CA ARG A 165 -12.15 6.56 13.48
C ARG A 165 -11.24 7.55 14.20
N VAL A 166 -11.85 8.60 14.72
CA VAL A 166 -11.13 9.62 15.49
C VAL A 166 -10.98 9.09 16.92
N PHE A 167 -9.74 9.05 17.40
CA PHE A 167 -9.44 8.70 18.80
C PHE A 167 -9.54 9.94 19.67
N ARG A 168 -8.98 11.05 19.19
CA ARG A 168 -9.04 12.38 19.79
C ARG A 168 -8.76 13.45 18.73
N GLU A 169 -8.87 14.72 19.11
CA GLU A 169 -8.57 15.84 18.21
C GLU A 169 -7.19 15.69 17.56
N GLY A 170 -7.15 15.76 16.23
CA GLY A 170 -5.91 15.65 15.45
C GLY A 170 -5.29 14.25 15.36
N VAL A 171 -5.88 13.20 15.97
CA VAL A 171 -5.37 11.81 15.88
C VAL A 171 -6.48 10.85 15.50
N ARG A 172 -6.27 10.12 14.41
CA ARG A 172 -7.21 9.11 13.90
C ARG A 172 -6.52 7.85 13.41
N ILE A 173 -7.22 6.74 13.55
CA ILE A 173 -6.89 5.53 12.80
C ILE A 173 -7.56 5.57 11.43
N VAL A 174 -6.84 5.12 10.42
CA VAL A 174 -7.33 4.96 9.04
C VAL A 174 -7.08 3.52 8.63
N VAL A 175 -8.15 2.83 8.25
CA VAL A 175 -8.11 1.50 7.67
C VAL A 175 -8.56 1.62 6.22
N THR A 176 -7.73 1.15 5.30
CA THR A 176 -7.91 1.38 3.86
C THR A 176 -8.05 0.06 3.14
N GLU A 177 -9.17 -0.15 2.45
CA GLU A 177 -9.27 -1.20 1.44
C GLU A 177 -8.55 -0.71 0.20
N CYS A 178 -7.55 -1.47 -0.24
CA CYS A 178 -6.75 -1.21 -1.42
C CYS A 178 -7.08 -2.26 -2.47
N GLN A 179 -7.47 -1.83 -3.67
CA GLN A 179 -7.69 -2.70 -4.81
C GLN A 179 -6.84 -2.23 -6.00
N GLU A 180 -5.86 -3.03 -6.38
CA GLU A 180 -4.96 -2.77 -7.50
C GLU A 180 -5.58 -3.23 -8.83
N LEU A 181 -5.93 -2.26 -9.67
CA LEU A 181 -6.56 -2.51 -10.96
C LEU A 181 -5.57 -3.14 -11.95
N TYR A 182 -6.11 -3.92 -12.89
CA TYR A 182 -5.41 -4.23 -14.13
C TYR A 182 -5.29 -2.97 -14.95
N VAL A 183 -4.18 -2.85 -15.68
CA VAL A 183 -3.89 -1.68 -16.51
C VAL A 183 -3.52 -2.15 -17.91
N GLN A 184 -4.07 -1.48 -18.91
CA GLN A 184 -3.78 -1.72 -20.32
C GLN A 184 -3.58 -0.38 -21.02
N SER A 185 -2.53 -0.29 -21.83
CA SER A 185 -2.36 0.85 -22.74
C SER A 185 -3.29 0.69 -23.95
N LEU A 186 -3.92 1.78 -24.34
CA LEU A 186 -4.78 1.88 -25.52
C LEU A 186 -4.12 2.76 -26.57
N ASN A 187 -4.49 2.55 -27.83
CA ASN A 187 -4.13 3.42 -28.94
C ASN A 187 -5.38 4.12 -29.49
N GLU A 188 -6.08 4.87 -28.64
CA GLU A 188 -7.30 5.60 -29.02
C GLU A 188 -7.11 7.12 -28.79
N PRO A 189 -7.72 7.99 -29.62
CA PRO A 189 -7.57 9.44 -29.46
C PRO A 189 -8.14 9.99 -28.14
N SER A 190 -9.20 9.35 -27.63
CA SER A 190 -9.94 9.76 -26.44
C SER A 190 -9.35 9.23 -25.14
N ALA A 191 -8.60 8.12 -25.16
CA ALA A 191 -7.95 7.53 -24.00
C ALA A 191 -6.77 6.66 -24.43
N ASN A 192 -5.68 6.69 -23.67
CA ASN A 192 -4.51 5.81 -23.90
C ASN A 192 -4.26 4.85 -22.72
N LEU A 193 -5.15 4.84 -21.73
CA LEU A 193 -5.15 3.93 -20.60
C LEU A 193 -6.56 3.40 -20.34
N ARG A 194 -6.64 2.09 -20.07
CA ARG A 194 -7.78 1.42 -19.46
C ARG A 194 -7.34 0.78 -18.15
N ALA A 195 -8.12 0.97 -17.08
CA ALA A 195 -7.93 0.20 -15.86
C ALA A 195 -9.23 -0.45 -15.40
N TRP A 196 -9.18 -1.70 -14.94
CA TRP A 196 -10.35 -2.48 -14.55
C TRP A 196 -10.04 -3.48 -13.41
N CYS A 197 -11.07 -4.12 -12.86
CA CYS A 197 -10.92 -5.20 -11.90
C CYS A 197 -11.78 -6.42 -12.24
N ASP A 198 -11.44 -7.55 -11.64
CA ASP A 198 -12.30 -8.73 -11.55
C ASP A 198 -13.14 -8.67 -10.25
N ASP A 199 -13.98 -9.69 -10.05
CA ASP A 199 -14.72 -9.89 -8.81
C ASP A 199 -13.80 -9.99 -7.58
N ARG A 200 -14.36 -9.62 -6.42
CA ARG A 200 -13.63 -9.52 -5.14
C ARG A 200 -12.77 -10.75 -4.84
N ASP A 201 -13.34 -11.96 -4.95
CA ASP A 201 -12.64 -13.20 -4.61
C ASP A 201 -11.47 -13.48 -5.55
N VAL A 202 -11.62 -13.13 -6.84
CA VAL A 202 -10.54 -13.23 -7.83
C VAL A 202 -9.43 -12.24 -7.51
N MET A 203 -9.78 -11.02 -7.13
CA MET A 203 -8.82 -9.98 -6.75
C MET A 203 -8.07 -10.34 -5.46
N ILE A 204 -8.75 -10.92 -4.46
CA ILE A 204 -8.12 -11.47 -3.26
C ILE A 204 -7.19 -12.62 -3.63
N GLY A 205 -7.66 -13.59 -4.42
CA GLY A 205 -6.87 -14.75 -4.86
C GLY A 205 -5.61 -14.36 -5.64
N LYS A 206 -5.68 -13.28 -6.43
CA LYS A 206 -4.55 -12.70 -7.18
C LYS A 206 -3.74 -11.68 -6.38
N GLN A 207 -3.99 -11.53 -5.08
CA GLN A 207 -3.24 -10.63 -4.19
C GLN A 207 -3.28 -9.16 -4.63
N ARG A 208 -4.41 -8.74 -5.22
CA ARG A 208 -4.71 -7.40 -5.71
C ARG A 208 -5.77 -6.67 -4.91
N LEU A 209 -6.34 -7.31 -3.89
CA LEU A 209 -7.22 -6.68 -2.92
C LEU A 209 -6.73 -7.00 -1.51
N TRP A 210 -6.49 -5.96 -0.72
CA TRP A 210 -6.00 -6.08 0.66
C TRP A 210 -6.44 -4.87 1.49
N TRP A 211 -6.14 -4.92 2.78
CA TRP A 211 -6.38 -3.88 3.76
C TRP A 211 -5.05 -3.39 4.33
N GLU A 212 -4.93 -2.09 4.46
CA GLU A 212 -3.84 -1.37 5.13
C GLU A 212 -4.39 -0.66 6.37
N ALA A 213 -3.54 -0.40 7.35
CA ALA A 213 -3.89 0.44 8.48
C ALA A 213 -2.78 1.42 8.80
N LYS A 214 -3.16 2.63 9.22
CA LYS A 214 -2.26 3.66 9.70
C LYS A 214 -2.91 4.53 10.76
N ILE A 215 -2.10 5.15 11.60
CA ILE A 215 -2.49 6.28 12.43
C ILE A 215 -2.01 7.56 11.74
N VAL A 216 -2.89 8.55 11.67
CA VAL A 216 -2.56 9.89 11.20
C VAL A 216 -2.68 10.83 12.38
N ALA A 217 -1.58 11.52 12.69
CA ALA A 217 -1.49 12.55 13.73
C ALA A 217 -1.11 13.89 13.08
N GLU A 218 -2.00 14.87 13.17
CA GLU A 218 -1.81 16.23 12.65
C GLU A 218 -0.81 17.01 13.50
N ARG A 219 -0.84 16.78 14.82
CA ARG A 219 0.10 17.33 15.80
C ARG A 219 0.71 16.20 16.61
N VAL A 220 1.99 16.33 16.94
CA VAL A 220 2.72 15.38 17.78
C VAL A 220 3.18 16.12 19.02
N ASP A 221 2.26 16.29 19.95
CA ASP A 221 2.53 17.02 21.18
C ASP A 221 3.10 16.09 22.28
N ASP A 222 2.85 14.78 22.19
CA ASP A 222 3.37 13.75 23.09
C ASP A 222 3.80 12.47 22.33
N ILE A 223 5.11 12.20 22.30
CA ILE A 223 5.69 11.01 21.64
C ILE A 223 5.44 9.73 22.45
N GLY A 224 5.43 9.82 23.78
CA GLY A 224 5.22 8.67 24.67
C GLY A 224 3.83 8.08 24.50
N GLU A 225 2.83 8.94 24.35
CA GLU A 225 1.47 8.52 24.05
C GLU A 225 1.35 7.86 22.67
N MET A 226 1.96 8.45 21.63
CA MET A 226 1.95 7.86 20.28
C MET A 226 2.59 6.46 20.28
N ARG A 227 3.67 6.28 21.04
CA ARG A 227 4.29 4.97 21.24
C ARG A 227 3.34 4.00 21.94
N GLY A 228 2.69 4.42 23.03
CA GLY A 228 1.72 3.58 23.75
C GLY A 228 0.56 3.14 22.87
N LEU A 229 0.07 4.02 22.00
CA LEU A 229 -0.96 3.68 21.01
C LEU A 229 -0.46 2.66 19.98
N VAL A 230 0.77 2.81 19.48
CA VAL A 230 1.39 1.83 18.57
C VAL A 230 1.54 0.48 19.22
N GLU A 231 2.01 0.43 20.48
CA GLU A 231 2.14 -0.82 21.23
C GLU A 231 0.75 -1.48 21.41
N LYS A 232 -0.29 -0.73 21.80
CA LYS A 232 -1.68 -1.24 21.89
C LYS A 232 -2.16 -1.80 20.55
N MET A 233 -1.93 -1.08 19.46
CA MET A 233 -2.33 -1.49 18.11
C MET A 233 -1.64 -2.78 17.68
N VAL A 234 -0.31 -2.85 17.78
CA VAL A 234 0.45 -4.05 17.39
C VAL A 234 0.01 -5.25 18.22
N LEU A 235 -0.18 -5.09 19.53
CA LEU A 235 -0.68 -6.15 20.41
C LEU A 235 -2.08 -6.63 20.03
N GLY A 236 -2.98 -5.70 19.69
CA GLY A 236 -4.35 -6.01 19.27
C GLY A 236 -4.46 -6.64 17.88
N MET A 237 -3.36 -6.62 17.10
CA MET A 237 -3.33 -7.09 15.72
C MET A 237 -2.66 -8.46 15.55
N ASP A 238 -2.16 -9.12 16.59
CA ASP A 238 -1.34 -10.34 16.41
C ASP A 238 -2.01 -11.45 15.58
N ASP A 239 -3.33 -11.62 15.73
CA ASP A 239 -4.12 -12.61 14.98
C ASP A 239 -4.68 -12.08 13.66
N VAL A 240 -4.55 -10.77 13.40
CA VAL A 240 -4.96 -10.17 12.12
C VAL A 240 -4.22 -10.86 11.01
N GLY A 241 -4.98 -11.32 10.03
CA GLY A 241 -4.43 -11.92 8.84
C GLY A 241 -3.83 -13.31 9.00
N ALA A 242 -4.05 -13.98 10.14
CA ALA A 242 -3.68 -15.39 10.33
C ALA A 242 -4.29 -16.31 9.26
N GLY A 243 -5.46 -15.95 8.72
CA GLY A 243 -6.11 -16.66 7.60
C GLY A 243 -5.64 -16.24 6.21
N ASN A 244 -4.79 -15.22 6.07
CA ASN A 244 -4.32 -14.78 4.76
C ASN A 244 -3.27 -15.74 4.22
N LYS A 245 -3.48 -16.15 2.98
CA LYS A 245 -2.39 -16.68 2.16
C LYS A 245 -1.49 -15.48 1.86
N GLY A 246 -0.33 -15.41 2.51
CA GLY A 246 0.61 -14.31 2.38
C GLY A 246 1.05 -14.02 0.94
N PRO A 247 1.86 -12.97 0.70
CA PRO A 247 2.06 -12.38 -0.62
C PRO A 247 2.91 -13.21 -1.61
N TRP A 248 3.30 -14.46 -1.29
CA TRP A 248 4.12 -15.26 -2.20
C TRP A 248 4.03 -16.76 -1.90
N MET A 249 3.22 -17.48 -2.66
CA MET A 249 3.51 -18.89 -2.96
C MET A 249 4.24 -18.86 -4.31
N PRO A 250 5.53 -19.27 -4.41
CA PRO A 250 6.06 -19.62 -5.71
C PRO A 250 5.15 -20.72 -6.23
N SER A 251 4.61 -20.54 -7.43
CA SER A 251 3.91 -21.59 -8.14
C SER A 251 4.91 -22.67 -8.56
N GLU A 252 5.48 -23.41 -7.60
CA GLU A 252 6.06 -24.71 -7.90
C GLU A 252 4.90 -25.67 -8.12
N ARG A 253 4.52 -25.78 -9.40
CA ARG A 253 3.91 -26.92 -10.11
C ARG A 253 3.13 -26.42 -11.33
N MET A 254 3.77 -25.65 -12.21
CA MET A 254 3.62 -25.96 -13.62
C MET A 254 4.75 -26.92 -13.93
N ALA A 255 4.39 -28.18 -14.14
CA ALA A 255 5.33 -29.21 -14.56
C ALA A 255 6.12 -28.69 -15.76
N GLU A 256 7.44 -28.62 -15.62
CA GLU A 256 8.33 -28.72 -16.76
C GLU A 256 8.06 -30.08 -17.40
N VAL A 257 7.19 -30.11 -18.40
CA VAL A 257 7.22 -31.18 -19.40
C VAL A 257 8.45 -30.89 -20.24
N VAL A 258 9.60 -31.34 -19.76
CA VAL A 258 10.79 -31.49 -20.59
C VAL A 258 10.43 -32.55 -21.64
N PRO A 259 10.35 -32.24 -22.94
CA PRO A 259 10.26 -33.28 -23.94
C PRO A 259 11.59 -34.03 -23.91
N GLN A 260 11.56 -35.31 -23.52
CA GLN A 260 12.70 -36.17 -23.76
C GLN A 260 12.92 -36.27 -25.27
N PRO A 261 14.15 -36.04 -25.78
CA PRO A 261 14.46 -36.39 -27.15
C PRO A 261 14.36 -37.91 -27.28
N SER A 262 13.48 -38.38 -28.16
CA SER A 262 13.41 -39.76 -28.58
C SER A 262 14.75 -40.14 -29.23
N MET A 263 15.55 -40.95 -28.53
CA MET A 263 16.58 -41.73 -29.19
C MET A 263 15.93 -42.99 -29.75
N CYS A 264 15.69 -42.98 -31.06
CA CYS A 264 15.65 -44.14 -31.96
C CYS A 264 16.00 -43.63 -33.36
#